data_AF-A0A4S8MJE2-F1
#
_entry.id   AF-A0A4S8MJE2-F1
#
_cell.length_a   1.000
_cell.length_b   1.000
_cell.length_c   1.000
_cell.angle_alpha   90.00
_cell.angle_beta   90.00
_cell.angle_gamma   90.00
#
_symmetry.space_group_name_H-M   'P 1'
#
loop_
_entity.id
_entity.type
_entity.pdbx_description
1 polymer ?
#
loop_
_entity_poly.entity_id
_entity_poly.type
_entity_poly.pdbx_seq_one_letter_code
_entity_poly.pdbx_strand_id
1 'polypeptide(L)'
;MPSCTICLDELKSPVSLPCGHIYCSECLLRAINAIKPYTTLHFCPTCRTPYSIVGVNPALVPQHLRPHIVPCVRRVFLEESTSGSKTSPPGAAITECGRLTAENTSLRVNCGLWRKRAEVHAAATLGLLNLARLAKEQAEKMKRERDELQKQCQILKRKLDAEECVILSKFRSAFVFSRGRATD
;
A
#
# COMPACT_ATOMS: atom_id res chain seq x y z
N MET A 1 13.93 21.96 34.53
CA MET A 1 13.96 20.60 33.94
C MET A 1 12.78 20.46 32.97
N PRO A 2 12.93 19.70 31.87
CA PRO A 2 11.87 19.55 30.88
C PRO A 2 10.75 18.64 31.41
N SER A 3 9.50 19.10 31.34
CA SER A 3 8.31 18.39 31.84
C SER A 3 7.49 17.77 30.71
N CYS A 4 6.81 16.66 31.00
CA CYS A 4 5.92 15.99 30.07
C CYS A 4 4.53 16.64 30.10
N THR A 5 3.97 17.06 28.96
CA THR A 5 2.62 17.68 28.95
C THR A 5 1.46 16.69 29.14
N ILE A 6 1.74 15.38 29.26
CA ILE A 6 0.72 14.34 29.47
C ILE A 6 0.58 14.04 30.97
N CYS A 7 1.68 13.66 31.64
CA CYS A 7 1.67 13.38 33.08
C CYS A 7 1.99 14.60 33.94
N LEU A 8 2.41 15.72 33.35
CA LEU A 8 2.80 16.97 34.02
C LEU A 8 4.03 16.85 34.95
N ASP A 9 4.64 15.67 35.01
CA ASP A 9 5.88 15.37 35.75
C ASP A 9 7.13 15.50 34.87
N GLU A 10 8.29 15.30 35.50
CA GLU A 10 9.59 15.16 34.83
C GLU A 10 9.60 14.03 33.78
N LEU A 11 10.31 14.28 32.67
CA LEU A 11 10.40 13.34 31.55
C LEU A 11 11.14 12.05 31.91
N LYS A 12 10.42 10.92 31.88
CA LYS A 12 10.97 9.56 32.06
C LYS A 12 11.13 8.88 30.70
N SER A 13 12.37 8.56 30.32
CA SER A 13 12.71 8.00 28.99
C SER A 13 12.08 8.83 27.86
N PRO A 14 12.58 10.06 27.63
CA PRO A 14 11.95 10.98 26.69
C PRO A 14 11.96 10.44 25.26
N VAL A 15 10.81 10.58 24.60
CA VAL A 15 10.62 10.30 23.17
C VAL A 15 10.14 11.54 22.45
N SER A 16 10.65 11.76 21.25
CA SER A 16 10.29 12.89 20.38
C SER A 16 9.42 12.41 19.22
N LEU A 17 8.38 13.18 18.92
CA LEU A 17 7.55 13.05 17.72
C LEU A 17 8.16 13.83 16.53
N PRO A 18 7.71 13.60 15.28
CA PRO A 18 8.23 14.32 14.11
C PRO A 18 7.97 15.83 14.15
N CYS A 19 6.97 16.26 14.93
CA CYS A 19 6.67 17.67 15.18
C CYS A 19 7.62 18.32 16.22
N GLY A 20 8.53 17.57 16.82
CA GLY A 20 9.52 18.05 17.80
C GLY A 20 9.08 18.00 19.26
N HIS A 21 7.79 17.78 19.55
CA HIS A 21 7.31 17.65 20.93
C HIS A 21 7.83 16.37 21.59
N ILE A 22 8.08 16.45 22.90
CA ILE A 22 8.72 15.40 23.70
C ILE A 22 7.80 14.96 24.83
N TYR A 23 7.71 13.65 25.05
CA TYR A 23 6.89 13.04 26.09
C TYR A 23 7.63 11.90 26.78
N CYS A 24 7.13 11.45 27.94
CA CYS A 24 7.55 10.16 28.48
C CYS A 24 7.14 9.04 27.52
N SER A 25 8.01 8.05 27.30
CA SER A 25 7.72 6.90 26.44
C SER A 25 6.38 6.24 26.81
N GLU A 26 6.17 6.00 28.10
CA GLU A 26 4.96 5.35 28.62
C GLU A 26 3.71 6.20 28.44
N CYS A 27 3.82 7.52 28.61
CA CYS A 27 2.68 8.43 28.41
C CYS A 27 2.23 8.45 26.95
N LEU A 28 3.19 8.49 26.01
CA LEU A 28 2.87 8.45 24.59
C LEU A 28 2.26 7.10 24.18
N LEU A 29 2.82 5.98 24.67
CA LEU A 29 2.27 4.64 24.40
C LEU A 29 0.83 4.49 24.90
N ARG A 30 0.53 4.99 26.11
CA ARG A 30 -0.85 5.00 26.64
C ARG A 30 -1.79 5.83 25.76
N ALA A 31 -1.35 7.00 25.31
CA ALA A 31 -2.15 7.84 24.42
C ALA A 31 -2.44 7.15 23.08
N ILE A 32 -1.47 6.42 22.52
CA ILE A 32 -1.65 5.61 21.30
C ILE A 32 -2.64 4.47 21.55
N ASN A 33 -2.45 3.70 22.63
CA ASN A 33 -3.27 2.53 22.96
C ASN A 33 -4.71 2.88 23.37
N ALA A 34 -4.96 4.12 23.80
CA ALA A 34 -6.30 4.61 24.13
C ALA A 34 -7.20 4.78 22.89
N ILE A 35 -6.62 4.92 21.69
CA ILE A 35 -7.37 5.11 20.45
C ILE A 35 -7.87 3.75 19.94
N LYS A 36 -9.20 3.61 19.84
CA LYS A 36 -9.88 2.42 19.32
C LYS A 36 -10.90 2.80 18.23
N PRO A 37 -11.00 2.04 17.13
CA PRO A 37 -10.14 0.91 16.75
C PRO A 37 -8.69 1.34 16.49
N TYR A 38 -7.76 0.38 16.53
CA TYR A 38 -6.35 0.67 16.27
C TYR A 38 -6.17 1.30 14.88
N THR A 39 -5.50 2.46 14.83
CA THR A 39 -5.16 3.18 13.60
C THR A 39 -3.65 3.33 13.50
N THR A 40 -3.13 3.46 12.28
CA THR A 40 -1.69 3.72 12.07
C THR A 40 -1.35 5.21 12.13
N LEU A 41 -2.36 6.07 11.96
CA LEU A 41 -2.25 7.53 12.01
C LEU A 41 -2.74 8.03 13.37
N HIS A 42 -1.91 8.86 14.01
CA HIS A 42 -2.19 9.48 15.30
C HIS A 42 -1.89 10.98 15.25
N PHE A 43 -2.32 11.71 16.27
CA PHE A 43 -2.13 13.15 16.37
C PHE A 43 -1.32 13.50 17.61
N CYS A 44 -0.40 14.45 17.45
CA CYS A 44 0.40 14.96 18.56
C CYS A 44 -0.51 15.54 19.67
N PRO A 45 -0.35 15.12 20.95
CA PRO A 45 -1.14 15.64 22.06
C PRO A 45 -1.04 17.16 22.24
N THR A 46 0.07 17.78 21.82
CA THR A 46 0.31 19.22 22.00
C THR A 46 -0.14 20.05 20.80
N CYS A 47 0.33 19.74 19.60
CA CYS A 47 0.09 20.57 18.41
C CYS A 47 -0.87 19.95 17.39
N ARG A 48 -1.40 18.74 17.66
CA ARG A 48 -2.32 18.01 16.77
C ARG A 48 -1.77 17.75 15.37
N THR A 49 -0.45 17.86 15.16
CA THR A 49 0.17 17.46 13.90
C THR A 49 0.05 15.94 13.73
N PRO A 50 -0.41 15.44 12.57
CA PRO A 50 -0.51 14.01 12.32
C PRO A 50 0.86 13.35 12.23
N TYR A 51 0.98 12.13 12.73
CA TYR A 51 2.16 11.28 12.59
C TYR A 51 1.76 9.80 12.45
N SER A 52 2.61 9.01 11.80
CA SER A 52 2.42 7.57 11.64
C SER A 52 3.25 6.81 12.67
N ILE A 53 2.73 5.72 13.23
CA ILE A 53 3.48 4.80 14.10
C ILE A 53 4.02 3.57 13.36
N VAL A 54 3.84 3.52 12.03
CA VAL A 54 4.29 2.40 11.21
C VAL A 54 5.80 2.42 11.07
N GLY A 55 6.46 1.35 11.51
CA GLY A 55 7.87 1.11 11.21
C GLY A 55 8.06 0.70 9.76
N VAL A 56 9.04 1.30 9.08
CA VAL A 56 9.44 0.88 7.73
C VAL A 56 10.35 -0.33 7.86
N ASN A 57 10.02 -1.45 7.19
CA ASN A 57 10.90 -2.62 7.14
C ASN A 57 12.21 -2.24 6.40
N PRO A 58 13.39 -2.28 7.06
CA PRO A 58 14.65 -1.91 6.43
C PRO A 58 15.01 -2.73 5.19
N ALA A 59 14.50 -3.97 5.07
CA ALA A 59 14.72 -4.81 3.90
C ALA A 59 14.10 -4.21 2.62
N LEU A 60 13.02 -3.44 2.76
CA LEU A 60 12.35 -2.75 1.65
C LEU A 60 12.99 -1.41 1.29
N VAL A 61 13.98 -0.96 2.08
CA VAL A 61 14.64 0.33 1.92
C VAL A 61 16.00 0.11 1.25
N PRO A 62 16.32 0.85 0.17
CA PRO A 62 17.66 0.84 -0.43
C PRO A 62 18.76 1.11 0.61
N GLN A 63 19.86 0.37 0.55
CA GLN A 63 20.90 0.37 1.60
C GLN A 63 21.43 1.78 1.93
N HIS A 64 21.62 2.63 0.91
CA HIS A 64 22.11 4.00 1.06
C HIS A 64 21.09 4.96 1.73
N LEU A 65 19.80 4.61 1.77
CA LEU A 65 18.76 5.42 2.41
C LEU A 65 18.45 4.99 3.85
N ARG A 66 18.80 3.74 4.23
CA ARG A 66 18.52 3.20 5.57
C ARG A 66 19.00 4.10 6.73
N PRO A 67 20.21 4.70 6.69
CA PRO A 67 20.66 5.59 7.77
C PRO A 67 19.81 6.85 7.93
N HIS A 68 19.08 7.25 6.89
CA HIS A 68 18.27 8.46 6.85
C HIS A 68 16.79 8.20 7.16
N ILE A 69 16.38 6.94 7.32
CA ILE A 69 15.01 6.58 7.72
C ILE A 69 14.98 6.38 9.24
N VAL A 70 14.37 7.33 9.94
CA VAL A 70 14.23 7.34 11.39
C VAL A 70 12.76 7.06 11.76
N PRO A 71 12.48 6.24 12.79
CA PRO A 71 11.10 6.04 13.26
C PRO A 71 10.48 7.36 13.73
N CYS A 72 9.17 7.51 13.50
CA CYS A 72 8.45 8.72 13.89
C CYS A 72 8.45 8.97 15.40
N VAL A 73 8.45 7.89 16.20
CA VAL A 73 8.66 7.96 17.65
C VAL A 73 10.10 7.53 17.92
N ARG A 74 10.95 8.47 18.32
CA ARG A 74 12.37 8.21 18.59
C ARG A 74 12.73 8.58 20.02
N ARG A 75 13.58 7.78 20.67
CA ARG A 75 14.17 8.15 21.96
C ARG A 75 15.12 9.32 21.76
N VAL A 76 15.12 10.25 22.72
CA VAL A 76 16.06 11.37 22.75
C VAL A 76 16.82 11.36 24.06
N PHE A 77 18.05 11.85 24.03
CA PHE A 77 18.86 12.08 25.21
C PHE A 77 18.98 13.59 25.38
N LEU A 78 18.54 14.09 26.53
CA LEU A 78 18.59 15.51 26.86
C LEU A 78 19.84 15.71 27.70
N GLU A 79 20.83 16.41 27.16
CA GLU A 79 22.03 16.81 27.91
C GLU A 79 21.61 17.88 28.94
N GLU A 80 21.84 17.61 30.21
CA GLU A 80 21.73 18.62 31.25
C GLU A 80 22.92 19.57 31.13
N SER A 81 22.65 20.86 30.99
CA SER A 81 23.69 21.88 31.00
C SER A 81 24.34 21.96 32.38
N THR A 82 25.33 21.11 32.64
CA THR A 82 26.31 21.34 33.71
C THR A 82 27.20 22.49 33.26
N SER A 83 26.85 23.69 33.73
CA SER A 83 27.66 24.92 33.92
C SER A 83 29.15 24.92 33.50
N GLY A 84 29.46 24.60 32.25
CA GLY A 84 30.79 24.73 31.65
C GLY A 84 30.75 25.68 30.47
N SER A 85 30.83 26.97 30.76
CA SER A 85 30.92 28.05 29.76
C SER A 85 32.08 27.79 28.77
N LYS A 86 31.73 27.40 27.54
CA LYS A 86 32.50 27.77 26.34
C LYS A 86 31.65 28.81 25.61
N THR A 87 31.77 30.06 26.03
CA THR A 87 31.22 31.21 25.30
C THR A 87 31.92 31.32 23.95
N SER A 88 31.37 30.67 22.92
CA SER A 88 31.62 31.06 21.53
C SER A 88 31.08 32.48 21.32
N PRO A 89 31.74 33.34 20.51
CA PRO A 89 31.29 34.71 20.28
C PRO A 89 29.83 34.74 19.80
N PRO A 90 28.98 35.65 20.32
CA PRO A 90 27.56 35.71 19.97
C PRO A 90 27.30 35.87 18.47
N GLY A 91 28.23 36.48 17.72
CA GLY A 91 28.14 36.60 16.27
C GLY A 91 28.25 35.26 15.51
N ALA A 92 29.07 34.32 15.97
CA ALA A 92 29.24 33.02 15.32
C ALA A 92 27.99 32.14 15.47
N ALA A 93 27.33 32.20 16.63
CA ALA A 93 26.08 31.48 16.88
C ALA A 93 24.90 32.00 16.05
N ILE A 94 24.84 33.32 15.81
CA ILE A 94 23.78 33.94 14.98
C ILE A 94 23.95 33.56 13.50
N THR A 95 25.17 33.63 12.97
CA THR A 95 25.45 33.24 11.58
C THR A 95 25.18 31.75 11.36
N GLU A 96 25.59 30.89 12.30
CA GLU A 96 25.33 29.46 12.24
C GLU A 96 23.83 29.13 12.34
N CYS A 97 23.08 29.83 13.20
CA CYS A 97 21.63 29.69 13.29
C CYS A 97 20.93 30.08 11.97
N GLY A 98 21.39 31.16 11.32
CA GLY A 98 20.90 31.56 10.00
C GLY A 98 21.16 30.50 8.93
N ARG A 99 22.37 29.93 8.92
CA ARG A 99 22.77 28.85 8.01
C ARG A 99 21.91 27.60 8.21
N LEU A 100 21.76 27.14 9.46
CA LEU A 100 20.94 25.98 9.83
C LEU A 100 19.47 26.20 9.52
N THR A 101 18.97 27.43 9.64
CA THR A 101 17.58 27.77 9.28
C THR A 101 17.37 27.65 7.76
N ALA A 102 18.28 28.19 6.95
CA ALA A 102 18.24 28.06 5.50
C ALA A 102 18.39 26.60 5.03
N GLU A 103 19.22 25.83 5.71
CA GLU A 103 19.37 24.40 5.43
C GLU A 103 18.08 23.62 5.77
N ASN A 104 17.47 23.88 6.94
CA ASN A 104 16.21 23.26 7.34
C ASN A 104 15.05 23.60 6.38
N THR A 105 14.97 24.83 5.88
CA THR A 105 13.94 25.20 4.91
C THR A 105 14.13 24.46 3.59
N SER A 106 15.37 24.39 3.08
CA SER A 106 15.72 23.60 1.89
C SER A 106 15.37 22.11 2.05
N LEU A 107 15.75 21.51 3.19
CA LEU A 107 15.44 20.12 3.49
C LEU A 107 13.93 19.86 3.56
N ARG A 108 13.15 20.76 4.18
CA ARG A 108 11.68 20.64 4.22
C ARG A 108 11.06 20.68 2.83
N VAL A 109 11.55 21.55 1.94
CA VAL A 109 11.10 21.61 0.54
C VAL A 109 11.43 20.30 -0.18
N ASN A 110 12.66 19.80 -0.04
CA ASN A 110 13.07 18.53 -0.63
C ASN A 110 12.23 17.35 -0.14
N CYS A 111 11.98 17.25 1.17
CA CYS A 111 11.09 16.24 1.74
C CYS A 111 9.67 16.32 1.15
N GLY A 112 9.15 17.55 0.95
CA GLY A 112 7.87 17.77 0.30
C GLY A 112 7.85 17.28 -1.16
N LEU A 113 8.91 17.57 -1.92
CA LEU A 113 9.07 17.12 -3.30
C LEU A 113 9.11 15.59 -3.40
N TRP A 114 9.92 14.94 -2.57
CA TRP A 114 10.03 13.48 -2.54
C TRP A 114 8.71 12.81 -2.15
N ARG A 115 7.97 13.38 -1.20
CA ARG A 115 6.64 12.89 -0.84
C ARG A 115 5.68 12.91 -2.03
N LYS A 116 5.58 14.05 -2.73
CA LYS A 116 4.73 14.18 -3.93
C LYS A 116 5.11 13.18 -5.02
N ARG A 117 6.42 12.99 -5.26
CA ARG A 117 6.90 11.97 -6.22
C ARG A 117 6.47 10.56 -5.81
N ALA A 118 6.65 10.21 -4.55
CA ALA A 118 6.25 8.89 -4.04
C ALA A 118 4.74 8.66 -4.17
N GLU A 119 3.91 9.67 -3.86
CA GLU A 119 2.45 9.62 -4.03
C GLU A 119 2.05 9.34 -5.48
N VAL A 120 2.64 10.06 -6.44
CA VAL A 120 2.36 9.85 -7.88
C VAL A 120 2.79 8.45 -8.34
N HIS A 121 3.97 7.98 -7.93
CA HIS A 121 4.44 6.63 -8.26
C HIS A 121 3.53 5.55 -7.67
N ALA A 122 3.08 5.71 -6.42
CA ALA A 122 2.16 4.78 -5.78
C ALA A 122 0.81 4.74 -6.52
N ALA A 123 0.25 5.90 -6.87
CA ALA A 123 -1.00 5.98 -7.63
C ALA A 123 -0.89 5.30 -9.00
N ALA A 124 0.20 5.54 -9.74
CA ALA A 124 0.44 4.89 -11.03
C ALA A 124 0.54 3.35 -10.89
N THR A 125 1.28 2.88 -9.87
CA THR A 125 1.43 1.45 -9.59
C THR A 125 0.08 0.79 -9.26
N LEU A 126 -0.73 1.43 -8.41
CA LEU A 126 -2.08 0.97 -8.09
C LEU A 126 -2.98 0.93 -9.34
N GLY A 127 -2.87 1.94 -10.22
CA GLY A 127 -3.57 1.96 -11.50
C GLY A 127 -3.23 0.76 -12.38
N LEU A 128 -1.94 0.45 -12.54
CA LEU A 128 -1.48 -0.71 -13.32
C LEU A 128 -1.95 -2.04 -12.73
N LEU A 129 -1.89 -2.21 -11.40
CA LEU A 129 -2.38 -3.40 -10.72
C LEU A 129 -3.89 -3.61 -10.94
N ASN A 130 -4.66 -2.53 -10.88
CA ASN A 130 -6.10 -2.57 -11.15
C ASN A 130 -6.40 -2.94 -12.60
N LEU A 131 -5.68 -2.37 -13.58
CA LEU A 131 -5.82 -2.73 -14.99
C LEU A 131 -5.50 -4.20 -15.23
N ALA A 132 -4.41 -4.71 -14.65
CA ALA A 132 -4.04 -6.13 -14.77
C ALA A 132 -5.12 -7.05 -14.17
N ARG A 133 -5.68 -6.68 -13.01
CA ARG A 133 -6.79 -7.42 -12.38
C ARG A 133 -8.03 -7.45 -13.29
N LEU A 134 -8.45 -6.29 -13.80
CA LEU A 134 -9.62 -6.19 -14.68
C LEU A 134 -9.42 -6.96 -15.99
N ALA A 135 -8.24 -6.87 -16.60
CA ALA A 135 -7.92 -7.63 -17.81
C ALA A 135 -8.01 -9.14 -17.58
N LYS A 136 -7.51 -9.63 -16.43
CA LYS A 136 -7.63 -11.03 -16.04
C LYS A 136 -9.09 -11.46 -15.88
N GLU A 137 -9.89 -10.68 -15.16
CA GLU A 137 -11.31 -10.98 -14.93
C GLU A 137 -12.10 -11.03 -16.25
N GLN A 138 -11.82 -10.10 -17.17
CA GLN A 138 -12.42 -10.08 -18.50
C GLN A 138 -11.99 -11.30 -19.32
N ALA A 139 -10.70 -11.65 -19.32
CA ALA A 139 -10.21 -12.83 -20.03
C ALA A 139 -10.85 -14.13 -19.51
N GLU A 140 -11.02 -14.27 -18.19
CA GLU A 140 -11.72 -15.40 -17.58
C GLU A 140 -13.20 -15.44 -17.98
N LYS A 141 -13.87 -14.28 -18.03
CA LYS A 141 -15.25 -14.19 -18.49
C LYS A 141 -15.39 -14.63 -19.96
N MET A 142 -14.56 -14.09 -20.85
CA MET A 142 -14.55 -14.46 -22.27
C MET A 142 -14.24 -15.94 -22.46
N LYS A 143 -13.33 -16.50 -21.65
CA LYS A 143 -13.01 -17.93 -21.67
C LYS A 143 -14.23 -18.79 -21.31
N ARG A 144 -14.98 -18.41 -20.27
CA ARG A 144 -16.22 -19.09 -19.86
C ARG A 144 -17.27 -19.04 -20.96
N GLU A 145 -17.50 -17.88 -21.56
CA GLU A 145 -18.47 -17.71 -22.65
C GLU A 145 -18.08 -18.55 -23.87
N ARG A 146 -16.80 -18.54 -24.25
CA ARG A 146 -16.28 -19.41 -25.33
C ARG A 146 -16.53 -20.89 -25.02
N ASP A 147 -16.19 -21.34 -23.80
CA ASP A 147 -16.36 -22.75 -23.41
C ASP A 147 -17.83 -23.17 -23.43
N GLU A 148 -18.74 -22.27 -23.04
CA GLU A 148 -20.18 -22.52 -23.09
C GLU A 148 -20.68 -22.62 -24.54
N LEU A 149 -20.33 -21.66 -25.39
CA LEU A 149 -20.68 -21.69 -26.82
C LEU A 149 -20.11 -22.93 -27.51
N GLN A 150 -18.88 -23.30 -27.20
CA GLN A 150 -18.23 -24.50 -27.75
C GLN A 150 -18.99 -25.78 -27.36
N LYS A 151 -19.45 -25.89 -26.11
CA LYS A 151 -20.30 -27.01 -25.68
C LYS A 151 -21.62 -27.04 -26.44
N GLN A 152 -22.28 -25.89 -26.60
CA GLN A 152 -23.55 -25.78 -27.32
C GLN A 152 -23.39 -26.19 -28.79
N CYS A 153 -22.34 -25.71 -29.47
CA CYS A 153 -22.03 -26.12 -30.84
C CYS A 153 -21.76 -27.63 -30.95
N GLN A 154 -21.03 -28.23 -30.00
CA GLN A 154 -20.80 -29.68 -29.99
C GLN A 154 -22.08 -30.48 -29.81
N ILE A 155 -22.99 -30.02 -28.93
CA ILE A 155 -24.29 -30.67 -28.72
C ILE A 155 -25.13 -30.60 -30.00
N LEU A 156 -25.22 -29.43 -30.63
CA LEU A 156 -25.97 -29.25 -31.88
C LEU A 156 -25.39 -30.10 -33.00
N LYS A 157 -24.06 -30.17 -33.14
CA LYS A 157 -23.40 -31.02 -34.12
C LYS A 157 -23.77 -32.50 -33.94
N ARG A 158 -23.70 -33.02 -32.71
CA ARG A 158 -24.10 -34.41 -32.42
C ARG A 158 -25.56 -34.71 -32.76
N LYS A 159 -26.46 -33.74 -32.55
CA LYS A 159 -27.87 -33.88 -32.92
C LYS A 159 -28.04 -33.96 -34.44
N LEU A 160 -27.35 -33.09 -35.17
CA LEU A 160 -27.37 -33.08 -36.64
C LEU A 160 -26.83 -34.40 -37.21
N ASP A 161 -25.68 -34.87 -36.70
CA ASP A 161 -25.08 -36.15 -37.12
C ASP A 161 -26.05 -37.34 -36.87
N ALA A 162 -26.78 -37.32 -35.75
CA ALA A 162 -27.78 -38.34 -35.42
C ALA A 162 -29.00 -38.29 -36.37
N GLU A 163 -29.50 -37.09 -36.68
CA GLU A 163 -30.59 -36.90 -37.63
C GLU A 163 -30.19 -37.38 -39.04
N GLU A 164 -28.99 -37.05 -39.51
CA GLU A 164 -28.45 -37.54 -40.77
C GLU A 164 -28.38 -39.07 -40.81
N CYS A 165 -27.92 -39.71 -39.73
CA CYS A 165 -27.87 -41.17 -39.63
C CYS A 165 -29.27 -41.80 -39.71
N VAL A 166 -30.28 -41.18 -39.08
CA VAL A 166 -31.68 -41.62 -39.15
C VAL A 166 -32.21 -41.47 -40.58
N ILE A 167 -31.98 -40.33 -41.24
CA ILE A 167 -32.42 -40.09 -42.62
C ILE A 167 -31.81 -41.13 -43.57
N LEU A 168 -30.48 -41.32 -43.52
CA LEU A 168 -29.79 -42.30 -44.34
C LEU A 168 -30.30 -43.73 -44.11
N SER A 169 -30.59 -44.10 -42.86
CA SER A 169 -31.16 -45.42 -42.54
C SER A 169 -32.55 -45.62 -43.16
N LYS A 170 -33.41 -44.59 -43.12
CA LYS A 170 -34.76 -44.63 -43.73
C LYS A 170 -34.69 -44.78 -45.25
N PHE A 171 -33.80 -44.02 -45.91
CA PHE A 171 -33.57 -44.16 -47.35
C PHE A 171 -33.09 -45.56 -47.72
N ARG A 172 -32.16 -46.12 -46.95
CA ARG A 172 -31.63 -47.48 -47.20
C ARG A 172 -32.73 -48.55 -47.06
N SER A 173 -33.57 -48.46 -46.02
CA SER A 173 -34.71 -49.37 -45.84
C SER A 173 -35.75 -49.24 -46.94
N ALA A 174 -36.06 -48.02 -47.40
CA ALA A 174 -36.99 -47.79 -48.50
C ALA A 174 -36.47 -48.35 -49.84
N PHE A 175 -35.16 -48.26 -50.08
CA PHE A 175 -34.52 -48.82 -51.28
C PHE A 175 -34.48 -50.36 -51.28
N VAL A 176 -34.25 -50.99 -50.12
CA VAL A 176 -34.31 -52.45 -49.98
C VAL A 176 -35.73 -52.98 -50.19
N PHE A 177 -36.73 -52.29 -49.65
CA PHE A 177 -38.14 -52.69 -49.77
C PHE A 177 -38.70 -52.55 -51.20
N SER A 178 -38.19 -51.59 -51.98
CA SER A 178 -38.58 -51.40 -53.39
C SER A 178 -37.91 -52.40 -54.34
N ARG A 179 -36.69 -52.89 -54.03
CA ARG A 179 -36.05 -53.99 -54.77
C ARG A 179 -36.67 -55.37 -54.50
N GLY A 180 -37.15 -55.62 -53.28
CA GLY A 180 -37.81 -56.89 -52.93
C GLY A 180 -39.19 -57.12 -53.58
N ARG A 181 -39.83 -56.06 -54.11
CA ARG A 181 -41.10 -56.17 -54.88
C ARG A 181 -40.92 -56.37 -56.38
N ALA A 182 -39.71 -56.25 -56.90
CA ALA A 182 -39.44 -56.34 -58.35
C ALA A 182 -39.02 -57.75 -58.80
N THR A 183 -38.98 -58.73 -57.88
CA THR A 183 -38.51 -60.10 -58.13
C THR A 183 -39.56 -61.20 -57.85
N ASP A 184 -40.82 -60.83 -57.66
CA ASP A 184 -41.96 -61.76 -57.61
C ASP A 184 -42.83 -61.65 -58.88
#